data_AF-A0A9D9ZDC5-F1
#
_entry.id   AF-A0A9D9ZDC5-F1
#
_cell.length_a   1.000
_cell.length_b   1.000
_cell.length_c   1.000
_cell.angle_alpha   90.00
_cell.angle_beta   90.00
_cell.angle_gamma   90.00
#
_symmetry.space_group_name_H-M   'P 1'
#
loop_
_entity.id
_entity.type
_entity.pdbx_description
1 polymer ?
#
loop_
_entity_poly.entity_id
_entity_poly.type
_entity_poly.pdbx_seq_one_letter_code
_entity_poly.pdbx_strand_id
1 'polypeptide(L)' 'DQMMIAGSRNIDIVLGGHSHTYFKTLHYVKNLDGKDIPVDQNGKNAIYVGKMVLDFTQSKK' A
#
# COMPACT_ATOMS: atom_id res chain seq x y z
N ASP A 1 -2.64 -7.30 6.12
CA ASP A 1 -2.66 -6.26 5.07
C ASP A 1 -3.61 -6.60 3.92
N GLN A 2 -3.36 -7.66 3.14
CA GLN A 2 -4.16 -7.96 1.93
C GLN A 2 -5.66 -8.15 2.18
N MET A 3 -6.06 -8.92 3.20
CA MET A 3 -7.49 -9.11 3.52
C MET A 3 -8.17 -7.81 3.97
N MET A 4 -7.44 -6.95 4.70
CA MET A 4 -7.94 -5.65 5.13
C MET A 4 -8.15 -4.73 3.93
N ILE A 5 -7.20 -4.71 2.98
CA ILE A 5 -7.31 -3.96 1.73
C ILE A 5 -8.53 -4.44 0.92
N ALA A 6 -8.67 -5.76 0.76
CA ALA A 6 -9.78 -6.36 0.01
C ALA A 6 -11.15 -6.03 0.60
N GLY A 7 -11.25 -5.87 1.93
CA GLY A 7 -12.46 -5.49 2.64
C GLY A 7 -12.66 -3.98 2.83
N SER A 8 -11.82 -3.13 2.23
CA SER A 8 -11.83 -1.68 2.47
C SER A 8 -12.43 -0.87 1.32
N ARG A 9 -12.73 0.40 1.61
CA ARG A 9 -12.99 1.47 0.64
C ARG A 9 -12.21 2.71 1.06
N ASN A 10 -12.01 3.65 0.13
CA ASN A 10 -11.43 4.96 0.40
C ASN A 10 -9.97 4.96 0.92
N ILE A 11 -9.25 3.86 0.72
CA ILE A 11 -7.81 3.77 0.98
C ILE A 11 -7.08 3.96 -0.35
N ASP A 12 -6.13 4.88 -0.38
CA ASP A 12 -5.33 5.15 -1.59
C ASP A 12 -3.97 4.43 -1.58
N ILE A 13 -3.45 4.11 -0.40
CA ILE A 13 -2.20 3.37 -0.21
C ILE A 13 -2.14 2.69 1.17
N VAL A 14 -1.48 1.55 1.25
CA VAL A 14 -1.10 0.91 2.53
C VAL A 14 0.41 0.80 2.67
N LEU A 15 0.94 1.27 3.82
CA LEU A 15 2.33 1.01 4.22
C LEU A 15 2.30 -0.03 5.34
N GLY A 16 2.66 -1.27 5.00
CA GLY A 16 2.57 -2.39 5.92
C GLY A 16 3.76 -2.48 6.88
N GLY A 17 3.66 -3.42 7.83
CA GLY A 17 4.78 -3.82 8.68
C GLY A 17 4.47 -5.11 9.44
N HIS A 18 5.12 -5.30 10.59
CA HIS A 18 4.90 -6.41 11.54
C HIS A 18 5.38 -7.79 11.09
N SER A 19 5.17 -8.18 9.83
CA SER A 19 5.61 -9.48 9.30
C SER A 19 7.10 -9.52 8.92
N HIS A 20 7.78 -8.38 8.97
CA HIS A 20 9.15 -8.20 8.48
C HIS A 20 9.33 -8.57 7.00
N THR A 21 8.27 -8.51 6.20
CA THR A 21 8.32 -8.85 4.78
C THR A 21 9.01 -7.73 4.01
N TYR A 22 9.82 -8.08 3.02
CA TYR A 22 10.43 -7.11 2.11
C TYR A 22 9.86 -7.29 0.70
N PHE A 23 9.28 -6.24 0.16
CA PHE A 23 8.84 -6.18 -1.23
C PHE A 23 9.91 -5.50 -2.08
N LYS A 24 10.34 -6.20 -3.14
CA LYS A 24 11.30 -5.65 -4.12
C LYS A 24 10.65 -4.63 -5.05
N THR A 25 9.33 -4.73 -5.21
CA THR A 25 8.50 -3.89 -6.07
C THR A 25 7.18 -3.62 -5.34
N LEU A 26 6.51 -2.52 -5.66
CA LEU A 26 5.20 -2.20 -5.11
C LEU A 26 4.19 -3.30 -5.48
N HIS A 27 3.43 -3.78 -4.49
CA HIS A 27 2.38 -4.78 -4.71
C HIS A 27 1.01 -4.11 -4.76
N TYR A 28 0.03 -4.78 -5.35
CA TYR A 28 -1.33 -4.24 -5.49
C TYR A 28 -2.37 -5.26 -5.04
N VAL A 29 -3.42 -4.77 -4.39
CA VAL A 29 -4.57 -5.59 -3.97
C VAL A 29 -5.86 -4.85 -4.32
N LYS A 30 -6.83 -5.55 -4.92
CA LYS A 30 -8.14 -4.97 -5.23
C LYS A 30 -8.96 -4.76 -3.96
N ASN A 31 -9.55 -3.58 -3.80
CA ASN A 31 -10.50 -3.29 -2.74
C ASN A 31 -11.95 -3.68 -3.11
N LEU A 32 -12.93 -3.35 -2.27
CA LEU A 32 -14.35 -3.64 -2.51
C LEU A 32 -14.93 -2.93 -3.75
N ASP A 33 -14.28 -1.87 -4.23
CA ASP A 33 -14.67 -1.12 -5.42
C ASP A 33 -13.89 -1.61 -6.66
N GLY A 34 -13.08 -2.67 -6.52
CA GLY A 34 -12.23 -3.21 -7.59
C GLY A 34 -10.98 -2.39 -7.92
N LYS A 35 -10.74 -1.28 -7.18
CA LYS A 35 -9.57 -0.41 -7.35
C LYS A 35 -8.31 -1.13 -6.86
N ASP A 36 -7.25 -1.09 -7.66
CA ASP A 36 -5.94 -1.62 -7.27
C ASP A 36 -5.28 -0.66 -6.26
N ILE A 37 -5.16 -1.11 -5.01
CA ILE A 37 -4.55 -0.33 -3.94
C ILE A 37 -3.08 -0.76 -3.80
N PRO A 38 -2.11 0.17 -3.97
CA PRO A 38 -0.71 -0.13 -3.75
C PRO A 38 -0.42 -0.43 -2.28
N VAL A 39 0.44 -1.41 -2.03
CA VAL A 39 0.94 -1.79 -0.71
C VAL A 39 2.45 -2.03 -0.74
N ASP A 40 3.17 -1.43 0.21
CA ASP A 40 4.63 -1.58 0.37
C ASP A 40 5.01 -2.14 1.74
N GLN A 41 6.14 -2.87 1.79
CA GLN A 41 6.82 -3.25 3.03
C GLN A 41 8.34 -3.28 2.83
N ASN A 42 9.08 -2.64 3.75
CA ASN A 42 10.53 -2.45 3.63
C ASN A 42 11.35 -3.37 4.56
N GLY A 43 10.79 -4.50 4.99
CA GLY A 43 11.49 -5.49 5.82
C GLY A 43 11.58 -5.09 7.30
N LYS A 44 12.78 -5.20 7.88
CA LYS A 44 13.04 -4.91 9.29
C LYS A 44 14.41 -4.26 9.49
N ASN A 45 14.66 -3.76 10.71
CA ASN A 45 15.95 -3.26 11.16
C ASN A 45 16.52 -2.11 10.29
N ALA A 46 15.65 -1.36 9.60
CA ALA A 46 16.03 -0.23 8.74
C ALA A 46 17.07 -0.55 7.65
N ILE A 47 17.21 -1.83 7.25
CA ILE A 47 18.12 -2.24 6.17
C ILE A 47 17.70 -1.59 4.83
N TYR A 48 16.39 -1.37 4.66
CA TYR A 48 15.83 -0.65 3.52
C TYR A 48 14.96 0.50 4.01
N VAL A 49 15.09 1.65 3.34
CA VAL A 49 14.24 2.82 3.53
C VAL A 49 13.47 3.06 2.24
N GLY A 50 12.15 2.82 2.29
CA GLY A 50 11.26 3.08 1.17
C GLY A 50 11.13 4.58 0.91
N LYS A 51 11.08 4.97 -0.37
CA LYS A 51 10.75 6.33 -0.79
C LYS A 51 9.57 6.27 -1.74
N MET A 52 8.53 7.02 -1.42
CA MET A 52 7.38 7.18 -2.30
C MET A 52 7.06 8.64 -2.54
N VAL A 53 6.74 8.97 -3.79
CA VAL A 53 6.26 10.28 -4.21
C VAL A 53 4.83 10.08 -4.71
N LEU A 54 3.90 10.86 -4.17
CA LEU A 54 2.47 10.75 -4.45
C LEU A 54 1.99 12.10 -4.99
N ASP A 55 1.35 12.07 -6.16
CA ASP A 55 0.67 13.22 -6.73
C ASP A 55 -0.84 13.07 -6.49
N PHE A 56 -1.38 13.91 -5.62
CA PHE A 56 -2.82 13.93 -5.32
C PHE A 56 -3.52 15.02 -6.12
N THR A 57 -4.56 14.62 -6.86
CA THR A 57 -5.49 15.56 -7.48
C THR A 57 -6.73 15.71 -6.61
N GLN A 58 -7.30 16.90 -6.55
CA GLN A 58 -8.60 17.09 -5.92
C GLN A 58 -9.67 16.34 -6.74
N SER A 59 -10.41 15.43 -6.11
CA SER A 59 -11.59 14.83 -6.77
C SER A 59 -12.54 15.95 -7.14
N LYS A 60 -12.89 16.07 -8.43
CA LYS A 60 -13.99 16.94 -8.84
C LYS A 60 -15.25 16.45 -8.12
N LYS A 61 -15.87 17.35 -7.34
CA LYS A 61 -17.18 17.13 -6.70
C LYS A 61 -18.22 16.70 -7.73
#